data_AF-A0A843JME0-F1
#
_entry.id   AF-A0A843JME0-F1
#
_cell.length_a   1.000
_cell.length_b   1.000
_cell.length_c   1.000
_cell.angle_alpha   90.00
_cell.angle_beta   90.00
_cell.angle_gamma   90.00
#
_symmetry.space_group_name_H-M   'P 1'
#
loop_
_entity.id
_entity.type
_entity.pdbx_description
1 polymer ?
#
loop_
_entity_poly.entity_id
_entity_poly.type
_entity_poly.pdbx_seq_one_letter_code
_entity_poly.pdbx_strand_id
1 'polypeptide(L)'
;MKKILIVIFFILISICCVDPINLKYSPSNRINNVLVTKVIDGDTIEILVEGNIEKVRLVGIDTPEPYSKNNESKWYNLPDKHLRKWGVNAFYYTNERLYNKEVNISYDTIQGQKDQFGRTLAYVYINNKNFNIELVKNGFARVYTEKKSDYYIILIKAETYARNNKIGLWNYSYQDN
;
A
#
# COMPACT_ATOMS: atom_id res chain seq x y z
N MET A 1 60.60 -21.87 56.20
CA MET A 1 60.73 -20.84 55.15
C MET A 1 60.51 -21.49 53.79
N LYS A 2 59.64 -20.87 52.95
CA LYS A 2 59.29 -21.20 51.55
C LYS A 2 58.64 -22.57 51.29
N LYS A 3 57.34 -22.55 50.92
CA LYS A 3 56.88 -22.92 49.56
C LYS A 3 55.65 -22.06 49.24
N ILE A 4 55.82 -21.18 48.25
CA ILE A 4 54.78 -20.32 47.67
C ILE A 4 53.89 -21.24 46.82
N LEU A 5 52.57 -21.24 47.09
CA LEU A 5 51.60 -21.90 46.24
C LEU A 5 51.17 -20.92 45.16
N ILE A 6 51.72 -21.11 43.96
CA ILE A 6 51.32 -20.39 42.75
C ILE A 6 49.99 -21.00 42.29
N VAL A 7 48.91 -20.25 42.41
CA VAL A 7 47.64 -20.57 41.72
C VAL A 7 47.55 -19.63 40.52
N ILE A 8 47.99 -20.15 39.36
CA ILE A 8 47.66 -19.58 38.06
C ILE A 8 46.43 -20.31 37.57
N PHE A 9 45.30 -19.60 37.50
CA PHE A 9 44.19 -20.01 36.65
C PHE A 9 43.89 -18.86 35.69
N PHE A 10 44.48 -18.95 34.51
CA PHE A 10 44.11 -18.16 33.34
C PHE A 10 42.79 -18.73 32.80
N ILE A 11 41.70 -17.98 32.93
CA ILE A 11 40.59 -18.06 31.97
C ILE A 11 40.40 -16.67 31.38
N LEU A 12 40.97 -16.52 30.18
CA LEU A 12 40.67 -15.52 29.17
C LEU A 12 39.45 -16.01 28.38
N ILE A 13 38.24 -15.49 28.65
CA ILE A 13 37.15 -15.42 27.67
C ILE A 13 36.40 -14.11 27.97
N SER A 14 36.86 -13.01 27.37
CA SER A 14 36.23 -12.41 26.19
C SER A 14 34.97 -11.64 26.55
N ILE A 15 35.16 -10.33 26.72
CA ILE A 15 34.31 -9.26 26.20
C ILE A 15 32.83 -9.66 26.13
N CYS A 16 32.12 -9.48 27.25
CA CYS A 16 30.70 -9.17 27.16
C CYS A 16 30.59 -7.68 26.81
N CYS A 17 31.04 -7.31 25.60
CA CYS A 17 30.36 -6.26 24.87
C CYS A 17 29.00 -6.87 24.60
N VAL A 18 28.06 -6.57 25.48
CA VAL A 18 26.65 -6.65 25.12
C VAL A 18 26.52 -5.57 24.07
N ASP A 19 26.75 -5.95 22.80
CA ASP A 19 26.33 -5.12 21.70
C ASP A 19 24.88 -4.74 22.02
N PRO A 20 24.52 -3.45 22.04
CA PRO A 20 23.11 -3.12 22.02
C PRO A 20 22.61 -3.77 20.74
N ILE A 21 21.87 -4.86 20.90
CA ILE A 21 21.12 -5.47 19.83
C ILE A 21 20.30 -4.31 19.29
N ASN A 22 20.75 -3.76 18.16
CA ASN A 22 19.91 -3.00 17.26
C ASN A 22 18.86 -4.01 16.84
N LEU A 23 17.84 -4.16 17.69
CA LEU A 23 16.54 -4.67 17.34
C LEU A 23 16.09 -3.72 16.27
N LYS A 24 16.45 -4.07 15.02
CA LYS A 24 15.86 -3.51 13.82
C LYS A 24 14.38 -3.73 14.06
N TYR A 25 13.70 -2.67 14.50
CA TYR A 25 12.27 -2.69 14.71
C TYR A 25 11.72 -3.02 13.33
N SER A 26 11.41 -4.28 13.09
CA SER A 26 10.64 -4.66 11.93
C SER A 26 9.24 -4.20 12.31
N PRO A 27 8.75 -3.06 11.79
CA PRO A 27 7.39 -2.68 12.08
C PRO A 27 6.53 -3.91 11.76
N SER A 28 5.58 -4.19 12.64
CA SER A 28 4.60 -5.24 12.38
C SER A 28 4.08 -5.07 10.94
N ASN A 29 3.85 -6.18 10.22
CA ASN A 29 3.34 -6.14 8.84
C ASN A 29 1.98 -5.42 8.72
N ARG A 30 1.39 -4.97 9.83
CA ARG A 30 0.14 -4.26 9.91
C ARG A 30 0.19 -3.19 11.02
N ILE A 31 -0.22 -1.97 10.69
CA ILE A 31 -0.49 -0.91 11.67
C ILE A 31 -2.00 -0.76 11.78
N ASN A 32 -2.53 -0.72 13.01
CA ASN A 32 -3.97 -0.65 13.26
C ASN A 32 -4.40 0.76 13.67
N ASN A 33 -5.66 1.09 13.39
CA ASN A 33 -6.34 2.31 13.82
C ASN A 33 -5.57 3.60 13.50
N VAL A 34 -5.03 3.70 12.28
CA VAL A 34 -4.39 4.93 11.80
C VAL A 34 -5.42 5.86 11.19
N LEU A 35 -5.38 7.14 11.55
CA LEU A 35 -6.29 8.15 11.01
C LEU A 35 -5.89 8.54 9.59
N VAL A 36 -6.83 8.48 8.66
CA VAL A 36 -6.66 9.06 7.32
C VAL A 36 -6.91 10.56 7.38
N THR A 37 -5.85 11.34 7.20
CA THR A 37 -5.88 12.81 7.32
C THR A 37 -6.19 13.49 5.99
N LYS A 38 -5.91 12.82 4.87
CA LYS A 38 -6.18 13.35 3.53
C LYS A 38 -6.31 12.23 2.51
N VAL A 39 -7.15 12.44 1.51
CA VAL A 39 -7.16 11.65 0.27
C VAL A 39 -6.54 12.52 -0.82
N ILE A 40 -5.50 12.02 -1.50
CA ILE A 40 -4.79 12.77 -2.54
C ILE A 40 -5.46 12.52 -3.89
N ASP A 41 -5.69 11.26 -4.22
CA ASP A 41 -6.37 10.75 -5.41
C ASP A 41 -7.06 9.42 -5.07
N GLY A 42 -7.46 8.63 -6.08
CA GLY A 42 -8.19 7.39 -5.86
C GLY A 42 -7.38 6.30 -5.15
N ASP A 43 -6.05 6.29 -5.26
CA ASP A 43 -5.17 5.22 -4.75
C ASP A 43 -4.01 5.72 -3.87
N THR A 44 -4.03 6.99 -3.51
CA THR A 44 -3.04 7.61 -2.63
C THR A 44 -3.73 8.39 -1.51
N ILE A 45 -3.34 8.10 -0.26
CA ILE A 45 -3.86 8.76 0.95
C ILE A 45 -2.71 9.28 1.83
N GLU A 46 -3.02 10.16 2.78
CA GLU A 46 -2.15 10.51 3.90
C GLU A 46 -2.75 9.96 5.20
N ILE A 47 -1.89 9.40 6.04
CA ILE A 47 -2.24 8.86 7.36
C ILE A 47 -1.39 9.50 8.45
N LEU A 48 -1.93 9.54 9.67
CA LEU A 48 -1.20 9.94 10.88
C LEU A 48 -0.68 8.69 11.59
N VAL A 49 0.64 8.56 11.69
CA VAL A 49 1.33 7.47 12.40
C VAL A 49 2.29 8.09 13.40
N GLU A 50 2.07 7.85 14.70
CA GLU A 50 2.96 8.33 15.77
C GLU A 50 3.26 9.84 15.71
N GLY A 51 2.26 10.65 15.32
CA GLY A 51 2.39 12.11 15.17
C GLY A 51 2.95 12.58 13.83
N ASN A 52 3.34 11.67 12.93
CA ASN A 52 3.88 11.98 11.61
C ASN A 52 2.87 11.74 10.49
N ILE A 53 2.88 12.60 9.48
CA ILE A 53 2.07 12.40 8.27
C ILE A 53 2.86 11.56 7.27
N GLU A 54 2.28 10.41 6.88
CA GLU A 54 2.83 9.53 5.87
C GLU A 54 1.91 9.41 4.66
N LYS A 55 2.49 9.49 3.45
CA LYS A 55 1.77 9.17 2.22
C LYS A 55 1.78 7.66 1.99
N VAL A 56 0.60 7.10 1.68
CA VAL A 56 0.40 5.69 1.38
C VAL A 56 -0.10 5.55 -0.06
N ARG A 57 0.62 4.78 -0.88
CA ARG A 57 0.19 4.31 -2.21
C ARG A 57 -0.40 2.91 -2.08
N LEU A 58 -1.63 2.75 -2.54
CA LEU A 58 -2.36 1.50 -2.43
C LEU A 58 -1.75 0.44 -3.35
N VAL A 59 -1.25 -0.64 -2.76
CA VAL A 59 -0.54 -1.69 -3.48
C VAL A 59 -1.43 -2.42 -4.49
N GLY A 60 -0.85 -2.71 -5.65
CA GLY A 60 -1.39 -3.62 -6.66
C GLY A 60 -2.48 -3.02 -7.56
N ILE A 61 -2.83 -1.76 -7.35
CA ILE A 61 -3.91 -1.09 -8.06
C ILE A 61 -3.44 0.25 -8.63
N ASP A 62 -4.12 0.74 -9.64
CA ASP A 62 -3.91 2.05 -10.23
C ASP A 62 -5.27 2.67 -10.54
N THR A 63 -5.45 3.94 -10.20
CA THR A 63 -6.65 4.72 -10.53
C THR A 63 -6.33 5.69 -11.66
N PRO A 64 -7.32 6.07 -12.50
CA PRO A 64 -7.07 7.06 -13.53
C PRO A 64 -6.67 8.41 -12.92
N GLU A 65 -5.76 9.11 -13.58
CA GLU A 65 -5.33 10.44 -13.16
C GLU A 65 -6.39 11.48 -13.51
N PRO A 66 -7.01 12.18 -12.54
CA PRO A 66 -8.08 13.13 -12.82
C PRO A 66 -7.58 14.39 -13.53
N TYR A 67 -6.37 14.84 -13.20
CA TYR A 67 -5.85 16.15 -13.61
C TYR A 67 -4.67 16.08 -14.59
N SER A 68 -4.10 14.89 -14.85
CA SER A 68 -3.01 14.71 -15.81
C SER A 68 -3.41 13.80 -16.98
N LYS A 69 -2.62 13.79 -18.07
CA LYS A 69 -2.89 12.96 -19.24
C LYS A 69 -2.67 11.50 -18.88
N ASN A 70 -3.70 10.68 -19.05
CA ASN A 70 -3.61 9.25 -18.86
C ASN A 70 -2.93 8.59 -20.06
N ASN A 71 -2.13 7.57 -19.79
CA ASN A 71 -1.60 6.69 -20.83
C ASN A 71 -2.65 5.63 -21.21
N GLU A 72 -3.45 5.93 -22.24
CA GLU A 72 -4.58 5.10 -22.69
C GLU A 72 -4.17 3.64 -23.00
N SER A 73 -2.93 3.40 -23.44
CA SER A 73 -2.42 2.03 -23.66
C SER A 73 -2.37 1.18 -22.38
N LYS A 74 -2.14 1.81 -21.22
CA LYS A 74 -2.21 1.15 -19.90
C LYS A 74 -3.65 0.88 -19.44
N TRP A 75 -4.62 1.52 -20.10
CA TRP A 75 -6.03 1.54 -19.75
C TRP A 75 -6.91 0.89 -20.83
N TYR A 76 -6.38 -0.11 -21.55
CA TYR A 76 -7.13 -0.85 -22.57
C TYR A 76 -7.72 0.05 -23.67
N ASN A 77 -7.02 1.15 -23.98
CA ASN A 77 -7.41 2.16 -24.95
C ASN A 77 -8.73 2.89 -24.61
N LEU A 78 -9.09 2.96 -23.32
CA LEU A 78 -10.16 3.86 -22.86
C LEU A 78 -9.73 5.31 -23.08
N PRO A 79 -10.62 6.21 -23.58
CA PRO A 79 -10.25 7.59 -23.85
C PRO A 79 -9.89 8.37 -22.59
N ASP A 80 -8.90 9.28 -22.68
CA ASP A 80 -8.48 10.11 -21.55
C ASP A 80 -9.63 10.91 -20.91
N LYS A 81 -10.61 11.38 -21.70
CA LYS A 81 -11.80 12.09 -21.18
C LYS A 81 -12.61 11.21 -20.22
N HIS A 82 -12.83 9.94 -20.59
CA HIS A 82 -13.52 8.96 -19.74
C HIS A 82 -12.68 8.62 -18.51
N LEU A 83 -11.38 8.43 -18.70
CA LEU A 83 -10.44 8.14 -17.61
C LEU A 83 -10.42 9.26 -16.56
N ARG A 84 -10.30 10.52 -16.96
CA ARG A 84 -10.32 11.66 -16.02
C ARG A 84 -11.60 11.72 -15.20
N LYS A 85 -12.77 11.48 -15.83
CA LYS A 85 -14.06 11.37 -15.12
C LYS A 85 -14.01 10.27 -14.06
N TRP A 86 -13.45 9.10 -14.40
CA TRP A 86 -13.31 7.99 -13.47
C TRP A 86 -12.24 8.20 -12.40
N GLY A 87 -11.21 9.00 -12.67
CA GLY A 87 -10.24 9.45 -11.67
C GLY A 87 -10.91 10.33 -10.60
N VAL A 88 -11.79 11.24 -11.02
CA VAL A 88 -12.59 12.04 -10.08
C VAL A 88 -13.55 11.16 -9.27
N ASN A 89 -14.21 10.20 -9.92
CA ASN A 89 -15.08 9.25 -9.23
C ASN A 89 -14.31 8.40 -8.20
N ALA A 90 -13.11 7.93 -8.55
CA ALA A 90 -12.26 7.16 -7.66
C ALA A 90 -11.82 8.00 -6.45
N PHE A 91 -11.44 9.26 -6.66
CA PHE A 91 -11.15 10.19 -5.57
C PHE A 91 -12.34 10.33 -4.61
N TYR A 92 -13.55 10.61 -5.12
CA TYR A 92 -14.73 10.78 -4.25
C TYR A 92 -15.09 9.50 -3.51
N TYR A 93 -14.99 8.34 -4.17
CA TYR A 93 -15.23 7.05 -3.54
C TYR A 93 -14.26 6.79 -2.39
N THR A 94 -12.97 7.04 -2.61
CA THR A 94 -11.93 6.91 -1.58
C THR A 94 -12.13 7.94 -0.46
N ASN A 95 -12.46 9.17 -0.78
CA ASN A 95 -12.72 10.22 0.21
C ASN A 95 -13.92 9.88 1.11
N GLU A 96 -15.06 9.52 0.53
CA GLU A 96 -16.26 9.12 1.29
C GLU A 96 -15.98 7.94 2.23
N ARG A 97 -15.16 6.97 1.76
CA ARG A 97 -14.90 5.76 2.51
C ARG A 97 -13.80 5.90 3.55
N LEU A 98 -12.78 6.71 3.32
CA LEU A 98 -11.59 6.72 4.15
C LEU A 98 -11.34 8.04 4.89
N TYR A 99 -11.71 9.20 4.32
CA TYR A 99 -11.35 10.50 4.91
C TYR A 99 -11.91 10.63 6.33
N ASN A 100 -11.04 11.08 7.26
CA ASN A 100 -11.35 11.26 8.67
C ASN A 100 -11.86 9.99 9.36
N LYS A 101 -11.39 8.81 8.90
CA LYS A 101 -11.67 7.52 9.53
C LYS A 101 -10.39 6.82 9.93
N GLU A 102 -10.51 5.97 10.93
CA GLU A 102 -9.45 5.05 11.32
C GLU A 102 -9.48 3.82 10.41
N VAL A 103 -8.30 3.45 9.91
CA VAL A 103 -8.10 2.27 9.06
C VAL A 103 -6.97 1.41 9.61
N ASN A 104 -6.91 0.16 9.19
CA ASN A 104 -5.72 -0.66 9.36
C ASN A 104 -4.95 -0.67 8.04
N ILE A 105 -3.63 -0.56 8.09
CA ILE A 105 -2.77 -0.71 6.92
C ILE A 105 -1.92 -1.96 7.05
N SER A 106 -1.60 -2.63 5.95
CA SER A 106 -0.69 -3.78 5.93
C SER A 106 0.29 -3.66 4.79
N TYR A 107 1.58 -3.85 5.08
CA TYR A 107 2.64 -3.78 4.07
C TYR A 107 2.58 -5.01 3.15
N ASP A 108 2.95 -4.80 1.89
CA ASP A 108 3.14 -5.89 0.94
C ASP A 108 4.50 -6.57 1.16
N THR A 109 4.51 -7.90 1.13
CA THR A 109 5.72 -8.67 1.40
C THR A 109 6.65 -8.80 0.19
N ILE A 110 6.21 -8.42 -1.01
CA ILE A 110 6.92 -8.63 -2.27
C ILE A 110 7.57 -7.34 -2.80
N GLN A 111 6.87 -6.21 -2.72
CA GLN A 111 7.27 -4.95 -3.37
C GLN A 111 8.15 -4.03 -2.52
N GLY A 112 8.40 -4.42 -1.28
CA GLY A 112 9.04 -3.56 -0.27
C GLY A 112 8.05 -2.55 0.33
N GLN A 113 8.52 -1.79 1.32
CA GLN A 113 7.65 -0.90 2.10
C GLN A 113 7.50 0.51 1.51
N LYS A 114 8.43 0.96 0.67
CA LYS A 114 8.43 2.30 0.09
C LYS A 114 8.65 2.21 -1.41
N ASP A 115 8.00 3.09 -2.16
CA ASP A 115 8.32 3.27 -3.58
C ASP A 115 9.48 4.24 -3.79
N GLN A 116 9.85 4.46 -5.05
CA GLN A 116 10.94 5.38 -5.44
C GLN A 116 10.68 6.85 -5.07
N PHE A 117 9.43 7.20 -4.73
CA PHE A 117 9.03 8.55 -4.32
C PHE A 117 8.91 8.68 -2.79
N GLY A 118 9.25 7.63 -2.03
CA GLY A 118 9.17 7.60 -0.58
C GLY A 118 7.76 7.38 -0.02
N ARG A 119 6.78 7.01 -0.86
CA ARG A 119 5.42 6.67 -0.39
C ARG A 119 5.41 5.27 0.21
N THR A 120 4.69 5.10 1.32
CA THR A 120 4.40 3.80 1.93
C THR A 120 3.58 2.95 0.97
N LEU A 121 4.04 1.72 0.70
CA LEU A 121 3.31 0.73 -0.06
C LEU A 121 2.50 -0.14 0.91
N ALA A 122 1.18 0.04 0.93
CA ALA A 122 0.30 -0.74 1.79
C ALA A 122 -1.05 -1.10 1.17
N TYR A 123 -1.67 -2.13 1.74
CA TYR A 123 -3.08 -2.44 1.63
C TYR A 123 -3.85 -1.73 2.74
N VAL A 124 -4.96 -1.09 2.39
CA VAL A 124 -5.84 -0.42 3.36
C VAL A 124 -7.01 -1.34 3.71
N TYR A 125 -7.35 -1.42 5.00
CA TYR A 125 -8.49 -2.15 5.50
C TYR A 125 -9.40 -1.22 6.30
N ILE A 126 -10.68 -1.19 5.92
CA ILE A 126 -11.74 -0.51 6.66
C ILE A 126 -12.81 -1.54 6.98
N ASN A 127 -13.27 -1.61 8.24
CA ASN A 127 -14.23 -2.61 8.70
C ASN A 127 -13.83 -4.06 8.34
N ASN A 128 -12.54 -4.39 8.48
CA ASN A 128 -11.93 -5.68 8.12
C ASN A 128 -12.04 -6.07 6.63
N LYS A 129 -12.41 -5.14 5.74
CA LYS A 129 -12.45 -5.36 4.28
C LYS A 129 -11.26 -4.67 3.62
N ASN A 130 -10.61 -5.37 2.69
CA ASN A 130 -9.51 -4.82 1.90
C ASN A 130 -10.05 -3.83 0.87
N PHE A 131 -9.76 -2.54 1.08
CA PHE A 131 -10.25 -1.45 0.27
C PHE A 131 -9.61 -1.43 -1.13
N ASN A 132 -8.38 -1.90 -1.29
CA ASN A 132 -7.72 -2.00 -2.60
C ASN A 132 -8.50 -2.95 -3.52
N ILE A 133 -8.91 -4.11 -3.00
CA ILE A 133 -9.75 -5.07 -3.74
C ILE A 133 -11.12 -4.45 -4.06
N GLU A 134 -11.68 -3.70 -3.11
CA GLU A 134 -12.97 -3.03 -3.29
C GLU A 134 -12.95 -2.01 -4.43
N LEU A 135 -11.91 -1.17 -4.51
CA LEU A 135 -11.72 -0.21 -5.61
C LEU A 135 -11.71 -0.90 -6.98
N VAL A 136 -10.96 -2.00 -7.11
CA VAL A 136 -10.90 -2.76 -8.37
C VAL A 136 -12.22 -3.43 -8.69
N LYS A 137 -12.83 -4.10 -7.70
CA LYS A 137 -14.10 -4.82 -7.88
C LYS A 137 -15.24 -3.88 -8.30
N ASN A 138 -15.24 -2.65 -7.80
CA ASN A 138 -16.24 -1.64 -8.13
C ASN A 138 -15.84 -0.76 -9.34
N GLY A 139 -14.79 -1.14 -10.06
CA GLY A 139 -14.40 -0.48 -11.31
C GLY A 139 -13.91 0.95 -11.13
N PHE A 140 -13.30 1.29 -9.99
CA PHE A 140 -12.61 2.57 -9.78
C PHE A 140 -11.11 2.49 -10.11
N ALA A 141 -10.55 1.29 -10.09
CA ALA A 141 -9.13 1.03 -10.33
C ALA A 141 -8.93 -0.15 -11.27
N ARG A 142 -7.77 -0.20 -11.92
CA ARG A 142 -7.23 -1.37 -12.63
C ARG A 142 -6.17 -2.07 -11.78
N VAL A 143 -5.80 -3.29 -12.14
CA VAL A 143 -4.63 -3.97 -11.54
C VAL A 143 -3.34 -3.38 -12.12
N TYR A 144 -2.40 -3.02 -11.24
CA TYR A 144 -1.07 -2.56 -11.65
C TYR A 144 -0.12 -3.77 -11.77
N THR A 145 0.27 -4.10 -13.00
CA THR A 145 0.96 -5.36 -13.33
C THR A 145 2.48 -5.30 -13.33
N GLU A 146 3.10 -4.11 -13.26
CA GLU A 146 4.56 -3.95 -13.34
C GLU A 146 5.28 -4.61 -12.15
N LYS A 147 4.57 -4.85 -11.03
CA LYS A 147 5.07 -5.60 -9.88
C LYS A 147 4.00 -6.54 -9.32
N LYS A 148 4.36 -7.80 -9.06
CA LYS A 148 3.49 -8.74 -8.35
C LYS A 148 3.34 -8.31 -6.89
N SER A 149 2.16 -8.56 -6.33
CA SER A 149 1.79 -8.22 -4.96
C SER A 149 1.14 -9.43 -4.28
N ASP A 150 1.08 -9.44 -2.95
CA ASP A 150 0.45 -10.50 -2.15
C ASP A 150 -0.98 -10.83 -2.61
N TYR A 151 -1.73 -9.78 -3.01
CA TYR A 151 -3.12 -9.90 -3.47
C TYR A 151 -3.29 -9.98 -5.00
N TYR A 152 -2.21 -10.12 -5.78
CA TYR A 152 -2.25 -10.03 -7.24
C TYR A 152 -3.35 -10.91 -7.88
N ILE A 153 -3.43 -12.19 -7.51
CA ILE A 153 -4.44 -13.12 -8.06
C ILE A 153 -5.87 -12.70 -7.70
N ILE A 154 -6.09 -12.18 -6.49
CA ILE A 154 -7.40 -11.72 -6.04
C ILE A 154 -7.80 -10.44 -6.77
N LEU A 155 -6.86 -9.52 -6.96
CA LEU A 155 -7.06 -8.28 -7.72
C LEU A 155 -7.41 -8.58 -9.19
N ILE A 156 -6.74 -9.52 -9.84
CA ILE A 156 -7.06 -9.94 -11.22
C ILE A 156 -8.49 -10.51 -11.31
N LYS A 157 -8.91 -11.32 -10.33
CA LYS A 157 -10.29 -11.83 -10.27
C LYS A 157 -11.31 -10.70 -10.09
N ALA A 158 -11.00 -9.72 -9.23
CA ALA A 158 -11.86 -8.55 -9.01
C ALA A 158 -11.99 -7.68 -10.27
N GLU A 159 -10.90 -7.45 -11.00
CA GLU A 159 -10.92 -6.67 -12.24
C GLU A 159 -11.68 -7.41 -13.34
N THR A 160 -11.43 -8.71 -13.50
CA THR A 160 -12.16 -9.56 -14.44
C THR A 160 -13.67 -9.50 -14.17
N TYR A 161 -14.07 -9.56 -12.90
CA TYR A 161 -15.48 -9.39 -12.51
C TYR A 161 -16.02 -8.02 -12.91
N ALA A 162 -15.32 -6.93 -12.57
CA ALA A 162 -15.76 -5.58 -12.86
C ALA A 162 -15.90 -5.35 -14.38
N ARG A 163 -14.97 -5.88 -15.19
CA ARG A 163 -14.99 -5.80 -16.64
C ARG A 163 -16.14 -6.57 -17.27
N ASN A 164 -16.32 -7.84 -16.88
CA ASN A 164 -17.38 -8.69 -17.42
C ASN A 164 -18.78 -8.14 -17.11
N ASN A 165 -18.94 -7.46 -15.98
CA ASN A 165 -20.20 -6.88 -15.54
C ASN A 165 -20.35 -5.40 -15.93
N LYS A 166 -19.41 -4.82 -16.69
CA LYS A 166 -19.41 -3.41 -17.08
C LYS A 166 -19.63 -2.49 -15.88
N ILE A 167 -18.85 -2.69 -14.83
CA ILE A 167 -18.92 -1.91 -13.59
C ILE A 167 -17.92 -0.77 -13.67
N GLY A 168 -18.35 0.40 -13.22
CA GLY A 168 -17.44 1.52 -13.04
C GLY A 168 -16.85 2.02 -14.36
N LEU A 169 -15.53 2.23 -14.38
CA LEU A 169 -14.76 2.66 -15.55
C LEU A 169 -14.83 1.68 -16.72
N TRP A 170 -15.23 0.44 -16.45
CA TRP A 170 -15.43 -0.58 -17.48
C TRP A 170 -16.80 -0.50 -18.17
N ASN A 171 -17.72 0.32 -17.67
CA ASN A 171 -18.95 0.66 -18.37
C ASN A 171 -18.69 1.76 -19.40
N TYR A 172 -18.18 1.36 -20.56
CA TYR A 172 -17.87 2.30 -21.63
C TYR A 172 -18.33 1.73 -22.98
N SER A 173 -19.07 2.55 -23.73
CA SER A 173 -19.38 2.35 -25.14
C SER A 173 -18.71 3.45 -25.97
N TYR A 174 -18.21 3.12 -27.16
CA TYR A 174 -17.65 4.12 -28.09
C TYR A 174 -18.67 5.19 -28.52
N GLN A 175 -19.96 4.94 -28.31
CA GLN A 175 -21.03 5.90 -28.55
C GLN A 175 -21.15 6.96 -27.44
N ASP A 176 -20.45 6.80 -26.32
CA ASP A 176 -20.51 7.71 -25.16
C ASP A 176 -19.55 8.91 -25.25
N ASN A 177 -18.84 9.07 -26.39
CA ASN A 177 -17.79 10.07 -26.58
C ASN A 177 -18.29 11.45 -27.02
#